data_AF-A0A1G3XWN2-F1
#
_entry.id   AF-A0A1G3XWN2-F1
#
_cell.length_a   1.000
_cell.length_b   1.000
_cell.length_c   1.000
_cell.angle_alpha   90.00
_cell.angle_beta   90.00
_cell.angle_gamma   90.00
#
_symmetry.space_group_name_H-M   'P 1'
#
loop_
_entity.id
_entity.type
_entity.pdbx_description
1 polymer ?
#
loop_
_entity_poly.entity_id
_entity_poly.type
_entity_poly.pdbx_seq_one_letter_code
_entity_poly.pdbx_strand_id
1 'polypeptide(L)'
;GLHSLIIFAFATVAFGSSGGGEETAHVPIWKEYLWQVVNFGILIFILFKFARKPFQNLLKQRTELIEKTLNEAREAKELAQKALQEVEEKLKVKDQEMEKILSVAKRSGESERERLTEEGDKLKEKILEQAKVNIEYEVKHAKEALKGEAVELAMELAEKKLKEKVTKKEQEKLLEESLMQIGGRG
;
A
#
# COMPACT_ATOMS: atom_id res chain seq x y z
N GLY A 1 -9.66 -30.53 56.61
CA GLY A 1 -9.64 -30.60 58.08
C GLY A 1 -10.33 -29.41 58.74
N LEU A 2 -11.64 -29.25 58.53
CA LEU A 2 -12.48 -28.32 59.32
C LEU A 2 -13.81 -28.98 59.68
N HIS A 3 -14.41 -29.70 58.71
CA HIS A 3 -15.54 -30.60 58.97
C HIS A 3 -15.22 -31.68 60.01
N SER A 4 -14.00 -32.22 60.02
CA SER A 4 -13.58 -33.25 60.97
C SER A 4 -13.55 -32.78 62.42
N LEU A 5 -13.26 -31.49 62.68
CA LEU A 5 -13.26 -30.90 64.02
C LEU A 5 -14.68 -30.61 64.55
N ILE A 6 -15.59 -30.21 63.65
CA ILE A 6 -17.01 -29.97 63.98
C ILE A 6 -17.73 -31.29 64.26
N ILE A 7 -17.44 -32.33 63.46
CA ILE A 7 -17.98 -33.69 63.68
C ILE A 7 -17.45 -34.26 65.00
N PHE A 8 -16.18 -34.01 65.35
CA PHE A 8 -15.60 -34.50 66.59
C PHE A 8 -16.23 -33.84 67.84
N ALA A 9 -16.52 -32.53 67.78
CA ALA A 9 -17.21 -31.83 68.86
C ALA A 9 -18.67 -32.30 69.07
N PHE A 10 -19.36 -32.65 67.98
CA PHE A 10 -20.70 -33.25 68.04
C PHE A 10 -20.67 -34.70 68.58
N ALA A 11 -19.65 -35.49 68.22
CA ALA A 11 -19.48 -36.86 68.69
C ALA A 11 -19.18 -36.93 70.20
N THR A 12 -18.43 -35.97 70.76
CA THR A 12 -18.19 -35.89 72.21
C THR A 12 -19.44 -35.62 73.05
N VAL A 13 -20.48 -35.00 72.47
CA VAL A 13 -21.78 -34.81 73.15
C VAL A 13 -22.62 -36.08 73.10
N ALA A 14 -22.43 -36.94 72.09
CA ALA A 14 -23.15 -38.21 71.95
C ALA A 14 -22.52 -39.38 72.74
N PHE A 15 -21.22 -39.30 73.09
CA PHE A 15 -20.49 -40.39 73.77
C PHE A 15 -20.39 -40.26 75.30
N GLY A 16 -21.23 -39.42 75.91
CA GLY A 16 -21.32 -39.24 77.38
C GLY A 16 -22.52 -39.95 78.04
N SER A 17 -23.22 -40.85 77.33
CA SER A 17 -24.47 -41.49 77.81
C SER A 17 -24.46 -43.02 77.76
N SER A 18 -23.31 -43.69 77.83
CA SER A 18 -23.30 -45.16 77.89
C SER A 18 -22.24 -45.71 78.85
N GLY A 19 -22.69 -46.21 80.02
CA GLY A 19 -22.01 -47.27 80.76
C GLY A 19 -21.83 -47.08 82.27
N GLY A 20 -22.87 -47.42 83.06
CA GLY A 20 -22.75 -48.25 84.27
C GLY A 20 -22.49 -47.60 85.64
N GLY A 21 -23.45 -47.76 86.56
CA GLY A 21 -23.25 -47.68 88.02
C GLY A 21 -24.24 -46.77 88.74
N GLU A 22 -25.26 -47.36 89.38
CA GLU A 22 -26.10 -46.68 90.38
C GLU A 22 -25.25 -46.22 91.56
N GLU A 23 -25.05 -44.91 91.71
CA GLU A 23 -25.05 -44.21 93.00
C GLU A 23 -25.68 -42.83 92.79
N THR A 24 -26.84 -42.65 93.40
CA THR A 24 -27.60 -41.39 93.42
C THR A 24 -26.92 -40.36 94.31
N ALA A 25 -25.80 -39.79 93.84
CA ALA A 25 -25.45 -38.44 94.23
C ALA A 25 -26.38 -37.51 93.46
N HIS A 26 -27.35 -36.88 94.14
CA HIS A 26 -28.18 -35.82 93.58
C HIS A 26 -27.30 -34.67 93.07
N VAL A 27 -26.78 -34.79 91.86
CA VAL A 27 -26.27 -33.65 91.11
C VAL A 27 -27.47 -32.77 90.81
N PRO A 28 -27.47 -31.52 91.26
CA PRO A 28 -28.62 -30.67 91.03
C PRO A 28 -28.89 -30.50 89.53
N ILE A 29 -30.15 -30.64 89.11
CA ILE A 29 -30.61 -30.53 87.71
C ILE A 29 -30.08 -29.26 87.01
N TRP A 30 -29.88 -28.17 87.77
CA TRP A 30 -29.30 -26.93 87.28
C TRP A 30 -27.83 -27.04 86.84
N LYS A 31 -27.04 -28.00 87.36
CA LYS A 31 -25.65 -28.23 86.94
C LYS A 31 -25.55 -28.86 85.54
N GLU A 32 -26.45 -29.77 85.18
CA GLU A 32 -26.46 -30.40 83.86
C GLU A 32 -26.82 -29.40 82.75
N TYR A 33 -27.85 -28.58 82.98
CA TYR A 33 -28.20 -27.47 82.08
C TYR A 33 -27.08 -26.42 82.01
N LEU A 34 -26.44 -26.09 83.13
CA LEU A 34 -25.30 -25.16 83.15
C LEU A 34 -24.14 -25.68 82.30
N TRP A 35 -23.83 -26.98 82.39
CA TRP A 35 -22.76 -27.59 81.58
C TRP A 35 -23.08 -27.57 80.08
N GLN A 36 -24.33 -27.86 79.69
CA GLN A 36 -24.77 -27.76 78.30
C GLN A 36 -24.68 -26.31 77.77
N VAL A 37 -25.10 -25.33 78.56
CA VAL A 37 -25.00 -23.90 78.20
C VAL A 37 -23.55 -23.45 78.06
N VAL A 38 -22.66 -23.88 78.96
CA VAL A 38 -21.22 -23.59 78.86
C VAL A 38 -20.63 -24.22 77.61
N ASN A 39 -20.92 -25.50 77.32
CA ASN A 39 -20.44 -26.18 76.12
C ASN A 39 -20.94 -25.51 74.83
N PHE A 40 -22.23 -25.13 74.78
CA PHE A 40 -22.80 -24.40 73.66
C PHE A 40 -22.15 -23.01 73.49
N GLY A 41 -21.89 -22.30 74.59
CA GLY A 41 -21.17 -21.02 74.58
C GLY A 41 -19.74 -21.16 74.05
N ILE A 42 -19.02 -22.21 74.43
CA ILE A 42 -17.68 -22.52 73.91
C ILE A 42 -17.75 -22.82 72.41
N LEU A 43 -18.73 -23.59 71.95
CA LEU A 43 -18.93 -23.87 70.53
C LEU A 43 -19.19 -22.60 69.72
N ILE A 44 -20.09 -21.71 70.19
CA ILE A 44 -20.34 -20.41 69.55
C ILE A 44 -19.08 -19.57 69.52
N PHE A 45 -18.31 -19.54 70.61
CA PHE A 45 -17.07 -18.78 70.68
C PHE A 45 -16.05 -19.27 69.64
N ILE A 46 -15.85 -20.59 69.53
CA ILE A 46 -14.98 -21.19 68.52
C ILE A 46 -15.50 -20.88 67.11
N LEU A 47 -16.79 -21.05 66.86
CA LEU A 47 -17.40 -20.78 65.56
C LEU A 47 -17.23 -19.32 65.16
N PHE A 48 -17.50 -18.37 66.06
CA PHE A 48 -17.35 -16.95 65.77
C PHE A 48 -15.88 -16.56 65.54
N LYS A 49 -14.96 -17.10 66.35
CA LYS A 49 -13.51 -16.89 66.18
C LYS A 49 -13.02 -17.42 64.82
N PHE A 50 -13.52 -18.58 64.38
CA PHE A 50 -13.07 -19.23 63.16
C PHE A 50 -13.80 -18.73 61.90
N ALA A 51 -15.08 -18.37 61.98
CA ALA A 51 -15.91 -17.91 60.86
C ALA A 51 -15.65 -16.43 60.49
N ARG A 52 -15.16 -15.62 61.44
CA ARG A 52 -14.87 -14.19 61.20
C ARG A 52 -13.83 -13.98 60.10
N LYS A 53 -12.76 -14.80 60.07
CA LYS A 53 -11.71 -14.72 59.04
C LYS A 53 -12.19 -15.06 57.62
N PRO A 54 -12.80 -16.23 57.34
CA PRO A 54 -13.25 -16.58 55.99
C PRO A 54 -14.36 -15.64 55.49
N PHE A 55 -15.27 -15.19 56.36
CA PHE A 55 -16.33 -14.27 55.97
C PHE A 55 -15.78 -12.91 55.52
N GLN A 56 -14.84 -12.33 56.28
CA GLN A 56 -14.18 -11.09 55.89
C GLN A 56 -13.33 -11.26 54.62
N ASN A 57 -12.66 -12.40 54.46
CA ASN A 57 -11.84 -12.69 53.28
C ASN A 57 -12.69 -12.80 52.01
N LEU A 58 -13.87 -13.42 52.07
CA LEU A 58 -14.78 -13.53 50.93
C LEU A 58 -15.30 -12.16 50.47
N LEU A 59 -15.66 -11.29 51.41
CA LEU A 59 -16.10 -9.93 51.07
C LEU A 59 -14.97 -9.11 50.45
N LYS A 60 -13.76 -9.18 51.02
CA LYS A 60 -12.57 -8.52 50.46
C LYS A 60 -12.26 -9.01 49.05
N GLN A 61 -12.24 -10.33 48.82
CA GLN A 61 -12.02 -10.90 47.48
C GLN A 61 -13.08 -10.45 46.47
N ARG A 62 -14.36 -10.36 46.87
CA ARG A 62 -15.41 -9.84 45.99
C ARG A 62 -15.19 -8.36 45.65
N THR A 63 -14.84 -7.55 46.64
CA THR A 63 -14.53 -6.12 46.42
C THR A 63 -13.32 -5.94 45.51
N GLU A 64 -12.22 -6.64 45.79
CA GLU A 64 -10.99 -6.61 44.98
C GLU A 64 -11.25 -7.07 43.54
N LEU A 65 -12.06 -8.11 43.35
CA LEU A 65 -12.43 -8.58 42.01
C LEU A 65 -13.25 -7.55 41.25
N ILE A 66 -14.25 -6.94 41.89
CA ILE A 66 -15.07 -5.89 41.25
C ILE A 66 -14.20 -4.68 40.89
N GLU A 67 -13.37 -4.22 41.82
CA GLU A 67 -12.46 -3.09 41.59
C GLU A 67 -11.48 -3.38 40.45
N LYS A 68 -10.88 -4.57 40.45
CA LYS A 68 -10.01 -5.02 39.37
C LYS A 68 -10.75 -5.03 38.02
N THR A 69 -11.92 -5.65 37.95
CA THR A 69 -12.69 -5.69 36.68
C THR A 69 -13.12 -4.31 36.21
N LEU A 70 -13.43 -3.38 37.12
CA LEU A 70 -13.81 -2.02 36.77
C LEU A 70 -12.60 -1.23 36.25
N ASN A 71 -11.43 -1.40 36.88
CA ASN A 71 -10.19 -0.77 36.44
C ASN A 71 -9.75 -1.32 35.08
N GLU A 72 -9.77 -2.65 34.89
CA GLU A 72 -9.49 -3.27 33.59
C GLU A 72 -10.45 -2.78 32.50
N ALA A 73 -11.75 -2.67 32.79
CA ALA A 73 -12.72 -2.13 31.84
C ALA A 73 -12.49 -0.65 31.51
N ARG A 74 -12.07 0.16 32.49
CA ARG A 74 -11.71 1.56 32.28
C ARG A 74 -10.45 1.69 31.42
N GLU A 75 -9.41 0.94 31.75
CA GLU A 75 -8.16 0.91 30.98
C GLU A 75 -8.42 0.45 29.54
N ALA A 76 -9.19 -0.63 29.35
CA ALA A 76 -9.56 -1.11 28.02
C ALA A 76 -10.34 -0.05 27.22
N LYS A 77 -11.26 0.68 27.87
CA LYS A 77 -11.99 1.78 27.23
C LYS A 77 -11.07 2.94 26.84
N GLU A 78 -10.17 3.35 27.73
CA GLU A 78 -9.20 4.41 27.44
C GLU A 78 -8.25 4.03 26.31
N LEU A 79 -7.74 2.79 26.31
CA LEU A 79 -6.90 2.26 25.23
C LEU A 79 -7.66 2.22 23.90
N ALA A 80 -8.92 1.78 23.89
CA ALA A 80 -9.74 1.77 22.70
C ALA A 80 -10.01 3.20 22.17
N GLN A 81 -10.27 4.16 23.05
CA GLN A 81 -10.46 5.56 22.67
C GLN A 81 -9.17 6.18 22.10
N LYS A 82 -8.02 5.92 22.72
CA LYS A 82 -6.72 6.36 22.20
C LYS A 82 -6.41 5.74 20.84
N ALA A 83 -6.64 4.44 20.68
CA ALA A 83 -6.45 3.75 19.40
C ALA A 83 -7.38 4.30 18.31
N LEU A 84 -8.64 4.60 18.64
CA LEU A 84 -9.57 5.23 17.71
C LEU A 84 -9.08 6.61 17.27
N GLN A 85 -8.66 7.46 18.21
CA GLN A 85 -8.11 8.78 17.90
C GLN A 85 -6.86 8.68 17.01
N GLU A 86 -5.94 7.77 17.31
CA GLU A 86 -4.74 7.55 16.50
C GLU A 86 -5.09 7.07 15.08
N VAL A 87 -6.09 6.20 14.93
CA VAL A 87 -6.57 5.75 13.62
C VAL A 87 -7.23 6.90 12.86
N GLU A 88 -8.08 7.70 13.51
CA GLU A 88 -8.71 8.87 12.88
C GLU A 88 -7.68 9.91 12.43
N GLU A 89 -6.66 10.18 13.24
CA GLU A 89 -5.54 11.06 12.86
C GLU A 89 -4.76 10.49 11.67
N LYS A 90 -4.42 9.20 11.70
CA LYS A 90 -3.75 8.53 10.58
C LYS A 90 -4.59 8.58 9.29
N LEU A 91 -5.90 8.41 9.39
CA LEU A 91 -6.79 8.51 8.23
C LEU A 91 -6.81 9.93 7.66
N LYS A 92 -6.93 10.96 8.50
CA LYS A 92 -6.86 12.36 8.06
C LYS A 92 -5.55 12.70 7.36
N VAL A 93 -4.42 12.24 7.91
CA VAL A 93 -3.11 12.43 7.30
C VAL A 93 -3.02 11.72 5.94
N LYS A 94 -3.54 10.49 5.84
CA LYS A 94 -3.60 9.75 4.58
C LYS A 94 -4.46 10.43 3.53
N ASP A 95 -5.61 10.98 3.90
CA ASP A 95 -6.48 11.70 2.96
C ASP A 95 -5.78 12.95 2.40
N GLN A 96 -5.08 13.70 3.26
CA GLN A 96 -4.25 14.84 2.83
C GLN A 96 -3.11 14.41 1.91
N GLU A 97 -2.44 13.29 2.22
CA GLU A 97 -1.38 12.74 1.38
C GLU A 97 -1.92 12.29 0.02
N MET A 98 -3.08 11.63 -0.02
CA MET A 98 -3.73 11.24 -1.28
C MET A 98 -4.11 12.46 -2.12
N GLU A 99 -4.69 13.50 -1.51
CA GLU A 99 -5.02 14.74 -2.22
C GLU A 99 -3.76 15.39 -2.80
N LYS A 100 -2.67 15.40 -2.02
CA LYS A 100 -1.38 15.89 -2.49
C LYS A 100 -0.85 15.06 -3.66
N ILE A 101 -0.88 13.73 -3.57
CA ILE A 101 -0.46 12.82 -4.66
C ILE A 101 -1.29 13.08 -5.92
N LEU A 102 -2.61 13.20 -5.80
CA LEU A 102 -3.50 13.49 -6.92
C LEU A 102 -3.20 14.85 -7.55
N SER A 103 -2.95 15.88 -6.74
CA SER A 103 -2.61 17.22 -7.23
C SER A 103 -1.29 17.23 -8.00
N VAL A 104 -0.26 16.54 -7.48
CA VAL A 104 1.06 16.42 -8.11
C VAL A 104 0.95 15.62 -9.40
N ALA A 105 0.23 14.50 -9.39
CA ALA A 105 0.02 13.68 -10.58
C ALA A 105 -0.70 14.45 -11.70
N LYS A 106 -1.75 15.21 -11.37
CA LYS A 106 -2.45 16.08 -12.34
C LYS A 106 -1.52 17.13 -12.94
N ARG A 107 -0.81 17.88 -12.08
CA ARG A 107 0.12 18.92 -12.54
C ARG A 107 1.26 18.35 -13.39
N SER A 108 1.81 17.20 -12.99
CA SER A 108 2.85 16.50 -13.77
C SER A 108 2.30 16.01 -15.10
N GLY A 109 1.07 15.48 -15.14
CA GLY A 109 0.42 15.03 -16.36
C GLY A 109 0.12 16.17 -17.32
N GLU A 110 -0.34 17.32 -16.82
CA GLU A 110 -0.56 18.52 -17.62
C GLU A 110 0.75 19.07 -18.19
N SER A 111 1.78 19.20 -17.36
CA SER A 111 3.11 19.65 -17.80
C SER A 111 3.74 18.72 -18.84
N GLU A 112 3.61 17.41 -18.66
CA GLU A 112 4.13 16.43 -19.61
C GLU A 112 3.35 16.44 -20.92
N ARG A 113 2.02 16.61 -20.85
CA ARG A 113 1.18 16.79 -22.05
C ARG A 113 1.60 18.01 -22.85
N GLU A 114 1.84 19.13 -22.18
CA GLU A 114 2.30 20.36 -22.83
C GLU A 114 3.67 20.16 -23.48
N ARG A 115 4.62 19.56 -22.74
CA ARG A 115 5.96 19.24 -23.25
C ARG A 115 5.93 18.34 -24.49
N LEU A 116 5.14 17.26 -24.45
CA LEU A 116 4.99 16.33 -25.58
C LEU A 116 4.31 16.99 -26.78
N THR A 117 3.37 17.91 -26.53
CA THR A 117 2.71 18.67 -27.60
C THR A 117 3.71 19.60 -28.28
N GLU A 118 4.48 20.36 -27.50
CA GLU A 118 5.50 21.27 -28.02
C GLU A 118 6.62 20.53 -28.76
N GLU A 119 7.08 19.39 -28.23
CA GLU A 119 8.05 18.53 -28.92
C GLU A 119 7.49 17.94 -30.21
N GLY A 120 6.23 17.53 -30.21
CA GLY A 120 5.52 17.05 -31.39
C GLY A 120 5.42 18.11 -32.48
N ASP A 121 5.07 19.34 -32.13
CA ASP A 121 4.98 20.46 -33.07
C ASP A 121 6.36 20.83 -33.64
N LYS A 122 7.40 20.88 -32.80
CA LYS A 122 8.79 21.09 -33.25
C LYS A 122 9.26 20.00 -34.19
N LEU A 123 8.97 18.73 -33.88
CA LEU A 123 9.34 17.60 -34.72
C LEU A 123 8.60 17.65 -36.07
N LYS A 124 7.31 17.98 -36.06
CA LYS A 124 6.50 18.18 -37.26
C LYS A 124 7.10 19.25 -38.16
N GLU A 125 7.43 20.42 -37.59
CA GLU A 125 8.07 21.51 -38.34
C GLU A 125 9.40 21.07 -38.95
N LYS A 126 10.24 20.39 -38.16
CA LYS A 126 11.52 19.86 -38.62
C LYS A 126 11.37 18.84 -39.77
N ILE A 127 10.38 17.96 -39.69
CA ILE A 127 10.08 16.98 -40.76
C ILE A 127 9.64 17.71 -42.02
N LEU A 128 8.78 18.71 -41.92
CA LEU A 128 8.31 19.50 -43.07
C LEU A 128 9.46 20.26 -43.72
N GLU A 129 10.34 20.87 -42.94
CA GLU A 129 11.50 21.58 -43.47
C GLU A 129 12.46 20.63 -44.17
N GLN A 130 12.78 19.49 -43.55
CA GLN A 130 13.63 18.47 -44.18
C GLN A 130 13.00 17.92 -45.47
N ALA A 131 11.68 17.70 -45.48
CA ALA A 131 10.97 17.24 -46.66
C ALA A 131 11.06 18.27 -47.81
N LYS A 132 10.91 19.57 -47.52
CA LYS A 132 11.07 20.62 -48.54
C LYS A 132 12.48 20.63 -49.12
N VAL A 133 13.51 20.61 -48.27
CA VAL A 133 14.91 20.57 -48.70
C VAL A 133 15.18 19.33 -49.58
N ASN A 134 14.67 18.17 -49.18
CA ASN A 134 14.82 16.95 -49.96
C ASN A 134 14.10 17.03 -51.30
N ILE A 135 12.88 17.58 -51.34
CA ILE A 135 12.13 17.78 -52.58
C ILE A 135 12.89 18.73 -53.52
N GLU A 136 13.41 19.85 -53.02
CA GLU A 136 14.19 20.79 -53.83
C GLU A 136 15.45 20.15 -54.41
N TYR A 137 16.16 19.36 -53.60
CA TYR A 137 17.33 18.60 -54.04
C TYR A 137 16.96 17.58 -55.13
N GLU A 138 15.89 16.80 -54.92
CA GLU A 138 15.42 15.78 -55.87
C GLU A 138 14.94 16.40 -57.19
N VAL A 139 14.22 17.52 -57.12
CA VAL A 139 13.78 18.28 -58.30
C VAL A 139 14.98 18.80 -59.09
N LYS A 140 16.02 19.28 -58.41
CA LYS A 140 17.24 19.74 -59.08
C LYS A 140 17.95 18.57 -59.77
N HIS A 141 18.11 17.44 -59.08
CA HIS A 141 18.69 16.22 -59.66
C HIS A 141 17.91 15.73 -60.87
N ALA A 142 16.58 15.65 -60.77
CA ALA A 142 15.72 15.24 -61.88
C ALA A 142 15.86 16.17 -63.09
N LYS A 143 15.96 17.49 -62.87
CA LYS A 143 16.21 18.46 -63.97
C LYS A 143 17.58 18.24 -64.63
N GLU A 144 18.62 17.99 -63.85
CA GLU A 144 19.96 17.71 -64.37
C GLU A 144 19.99 16.40 -65.18
N ALA A 145 19.35 15.35 -64.68
CA ALA A 145 19.19 14.08 -65.39
C ALA A 145 18.44 14.24 -66.71
N LEU A 146 17.27 14.92 -66.71
CA LEU A 146 16.50 15.20 -67.92
C LEU A 146 17.28 16.03 -68.94
N LYS A 147 18.09 16.99 -68.48
CA LYS A 147 18.97 17.76 -69.36
C LYS A 147 20.02 16.87 -70.01
N GLY A 148 20.61 15.93 -69.27
CA GLY A 148 21.54 14.94 -69.79
C GLY A 148 20.92 14.08 -70.89
N GLU A 149 19.75 13.49 -70.60
CA GLU A 149 18.99 12.68 -71.57
C GLU A 149 18.61 13.48 -72.83
N ALA A 150 18.19 14.73 -72.67
CA ALA A 150 17.84 15.60 -73.80
C ALA A 150 19.05 15.92 -74.70
N VAL A 151 20.24 16.11 -74.10
CA VAL A 151 21.49 16.34 -74.85
C VAL A 151 21.87 15.08 -75.63
N GLU A 152 21.78 13.91 -75.01
CA GLU A 152 22.07 12.62 -75.65
C GLU A 152 21.14 12.37 -76.84
N LEU A 153 19.83 12.56 -76.66
CA LEU A 153 18.84 12.41 -77.73
C LEU A 153 19.06 13.42 -78.86
N ALA A 154 19.42 14.67 -78.54
CA ALA A 154 19.73 15.68 -79.54
C ALA A 154 20.99 15.34 -80.35
N MET A 155 22.03 14.80 -79.70
CA MET A 155 23.23 14.31 -80.37
C MET A 155 22.93 13.13 -81.29
N GLU A 156 22.15 12.16 -80.84
CA GLU A 156 21.73 11.01 -81.65
C GLU A 156 20.93 11.45 -82.89
N LEU A 157 20.00 12.39 -82.72
CA LEU A 157 19.21 12.94 -83.82
C LEU A 157 20.07 13.72 -84.81
N ALA A 158 21.03 14.51 -84.30
CA ALA A 158 21.98 15.25 -85.13
C ALA A 158 22.89 14.30 -85.91
N GLU A 159 23.41 13.24 -85.29
CA GLU A 159 24.22 12.21 -85.93
C GLU A 159 23.43 11.51 -87.05
N LYS A 160 22.20 11.10 -86.77
CA LYS A 160 21.32 10.46 -87.75
C LYS A 160 21.04 11.38 -88.95
N LYS A 161 20.72 12.65 -88.69
CA LYS A 161 20.45 13.64 -89.74
C LYS A 161 21.69 14.00 -90.55
N LEU A 162 22.87 14.00 -89.92
CA LEU A 162 24.14 14.20 -90.63
C LEU A 162 24.45 13.00 -91.53
N LYS A 163 24.27 11.76 -91.05
CA LYS A 163 24.39 10.54 -91.87
C LYS A 163 23.45 10.55 -93.08
N GLU A 164 22.22 11.04 -92.93
CA GLU A 164 21.25 11.15 -94.04
C GLU A 164 21.62 12.25 -95.06
N LYS A 165 22.29 13.33 -94.63
CA LYS A 165 22.63 14.48 -95.49
C LYS A 165 24.03 14.43 -96.13
N VAL A 166 24.91 13.55 -95.69
CA VAL A 166 26.25 13.40 -96.29
C VAL A 166 26.11 12.71 -97.65
N THR A 167 25.83 13.51 -98.69
CA THR A 167 26.00 13.12 -100.08
C THR A 167 27.41 13.50 -100.55
N LYS A 168 27.91 12.88 -101.64
CA LYS A 168 29.23 13.22 -102.21
C LYS A 168 29.39 14.73 -102.50
N LYS A 169 28.29 15.42 -102.81
CA LYS A 169 28.25 16.85 -103.14
C LYS A 169 28.44 17.77 -101.92
N GLU A 170 27.92 17.37 -100.75
CA GLU A 170 28.18 18.07 -99.49
C GLU A 170 29.63 17.89 -99.02
N GLN A 171 30.23 16.71 -99.24
CA GLN A 171 31.62 16.44 -98.85
C GLN A 171 32.62 17.31 -99.62
N GLU A 172 32.41 17.52 -100.92
CA GLU A 172 33.25 18.42 -101.73
C GLU A 172 33.15 19.87 -101.26
N LYS A 173 31.94 20.33 -100.90
CA LYS A 173 31.70 21.70 -100.41
C LYS A 173 32.35 21.96 -99.03
N LEU A 174 32.30 20.97 -98.13
CA LEU A 174 32.96 21.05 -96.82
C LEU A 174 34.49 21.05 -96.94
N LEU A 175 35.04 20.35 -97.94
CA LEU A 175 36.47 20.35 -98.24
C LEU A 175 36.91 21.72 -98.76
N GLU A 176 36.12 22.33 -99.64
CA GLU A 176 36.38 23.68 -100.18
C GLU A 176 36.31 24.76 -99.08
N GLU A 177 35.32 24.72 -98.18
CA GLU A 177 35.22 25.62 -97.01
C GLU A 177 36.38 25.43 -96.02
N SER A 178 36.78 24.18 -95.75
CA SER A 178 37.91 23.89 -94.86
C SER A 178 39.24 24.40 -95.44
N LEU A 179 39.42 24.28 -96.76
CA LEU A 179 40.58 24.82 -97.46
C LEU A 179 40.59 26.36 -97.45
N MET A 180 39.43 27.02 -97.58
CA MET A 180 39.31 28.47 -97.45
C MET A 180 39.59 28.97 -96.02
N GLN A 181 39.12 28.26 -94.99
CA GLN A 181 39.32 28.68 -93.60
C GLN A 181 40.75 28.49 -93.10
N ILE A 182 41.49 27.52 -93.67
CA ILE A 182 42.92 27.33 -93.42
C ILE A 182 43.76 28.32 -94.25
N GLY A 183 43.35 28.61 -95.49
CA GLY A 183 44.01 29.60 -96.34
C GLY A 183 43.85 31.06 -95.90
N GLY A 184 42.85 31.38 -95.07
CA GLY A 184 42.57 32.73 -94.57
C GLY A 184 43.21 33.10 -93.22
N ARG A 185 44.05 32.24 -92.62
CA ARG A 185 44.78 32.50 -91.36
C ARG A 185 46.30 32.68 -91.55
N GLY A 186 46.76 32.93 -92.78
CA GLY A 186 48.15 33.29 -93.10
C GLY A 186 48.29 34.76 -93.44
#